data_AF-A0A3N7AJI7-F1
#
_entry.id   AF-A0A3N7AJI7-F1
#
_cell.length_a   1.000
_cell.length_b   1.000
_cell.length_c   1.000
_cell.angle_alpha   90.00
_cell.angle_beta   90.00
_cell.angle_gamma   90.00
#
_symmetry.space_group_name_H-M   'P 1'
#
loop_
_entity.id
_entity.type
_entity.pdbx_description
1 polymer ?
#
loop_
_entity_poly.entity_id
_entity_poly.type
_entity_poly.pdbx_seq_one_letter_code
_entity_poly.pdbx_strand_id
1 'polypeptide(L)'
;MDISKYFGTHIALVVFGIMLTIETAVLAMNHFEYKFAPSRQFMTEETIRNSYISKQEHEKVVHDYKASKNAIGDLQIRYDQLHGDHEKLLQINSTYNRSICNRLANEINSLTTQQQNSEAKIPYHLEAVKYGRERTPADIEGGRQTAEQLRKYSEQLGQQIIQARSDLVRCGQGL
;
A
#
# COMPACT_ATOMS: atom_id res chain seq x y z
N MET A 1 -1.22 18.45 -1.60
CA MET A 1 -2.49 17.72 -1.82
C MET A 1 -2.11 16.30 -2.19
N ASP A 2 -2.25 15.35 -1.25
CA ASP A 2 -1.85 13.96 -1.43
C ASP A 2 -2.87 13.21 -2.30
N ILE A 3 -2.48 12.95 -3.54
CA ILE A 3 -3.27 12.21 -4.54
C ILE A 3 -3.41 10.72 -4.11
N SER A 4 -2.46 10.19 -3.31
CA SER A 4 -2.47 8.81 -2.82
C SER A 4 -3.64 8.52 -1.85
N LYS A 5 -3.97 9.48 -0.97
CA LYS A 5 -5.09 9.35 -0.02
C LYS A 5 -6.45 9.38 -0.73
N TYR A 6 -6.56 10.12 -1.83
CA TYR A 6 -7.77 10.16 -2.65
C TYR A 6 -7.98 8.85 -3.41
N PHE A 7 -6.94 8.27 -4.00
CA PHE A 7 -7.06 7.01 -4.72
C PHE A 7 -7.35 5.82 -3.79
N GLY A 8 -6.67 5.73 -2.63
CA GLY A 8 -6.90 4.64 -1.68
C GLY A 8 -8.31 4.65 -1.10
N THR A 9 -8.85 5.82 -0.76
CA THR A 9 -10.22 5.93 -0.22
C THR A 9 -11.29 5.67 -1.28
N HIS A 10 -11.07 6.08 -2.53
CA HIS A 10 -12.03 5.84 -3.60
C HIS A 10 -12.06 4.37 -4.04
N ILE A 11 -10.89 3.71 -4.11
CA ILE A 11 -10.84 2.27 -4.39
C ILE A 11 -11.48 1.48 -3.23
N ALA A 12 -11.20 1.86 -1.97
CA ALA A 12 -11.85 1.23 -0.82
C ALA A 12 -13.37 1.40 -0.85
N LEU A 13 -13.88 2.59 -1.17
CA LEU A 13 -15.33 2.85 -1.29
C LEU A 13 -15.99 2.06 -2.44
N VAL A 14 -15.31 1.93 -3.58
CA VAL A 14 -15.81 1.14 -4.71
C VAL A 14 -15.82 -0.35 -4.37
N VAL A 15 -14.76 -0.88 -3.75
CA VAL A 15 -14.69 -2.28 -3.32
C VAL A 15 -15.73 -2.58 -2.24
N PHE A 16 -15.92 -1.67 -1.28
CA PHE A 16 -16.93 -1.83 -0.22
C PHE A 16 -18.36 -1.73 -0.78
N GLY A 17 -18.59 -0.83 -1.74
CA GLY A 17 -19.86 -0.74 -2.46
C GLY A 17 -20.18 -2.01 -3.25
N ILE A 18 -19.19 -2.58 -3.95
CA ILE A 18 -19.34 -3.84 -4.66
C ILE A 18 -19.60 -5.00 -3.67
N MET A 19 -18.88 -5.07 -2.56
CA MET A 19 -19.13 -6.09 -1.51
C MET A 19 -20.56 -6.00 -0.95
N LEU A 20 -21.04 -4.80 -0.61
CA LEU A 20 -22.41 -4.59 -0.12
C LEU A 20 -23.47 -5.00 -1.16
N THR A 21 -23.24 -4.75 -2.45
CA THR A 21 -24.16 -5.21 -3.50
C THR A 21 -24.15 -6.73 -3.68
N ILE A 22 -23.01 -7.40 -3.47
CA ILE A 22 -22.91 -8.86 -3.54
C ILE A 22 -23.59 -9.49 -2.33
N GLU A 23 -23.34 -8.99 -1.11
CA GLU A 23 -23.97 -9.50 0.11
C GLU A 23 -25.50 -9.35 0.08
N THR A 24 -26.01 -8.20 -0.38
CA THR A 24 -27.45 -7.98 -0.53
C THR A 24 -28.06 -8.84 -1.63
N ALA A 25 -27.34 -9.09 -2.73
CA ALA A 25 -27.76 -10.05 -3.75
C ALA A 25 -27.83 -11.49 -3.20
N VAL A 26 -26.81 -11.93 -2.44
CA VAL A 26 -26.79 -13.26 -1.81
C VAL A 26 -27.91 -13.42 -0.77
N LEU A 27 -28.16 -12.40 0.06
CA LEU A 27 -29.27 -12.39 1.02
C LEU A 27 -30.64 -12.41 0.33
N ALA A 28 -30.81 -11.65 -0.76
CA ALA A 28 -32.04 -11.67 -1.55
C ALA A 28 -32.26 -13.03 -2.23
N MET A 29 -31.19 -13.72 -2.66
CA MET A 29 -31.24 -15.05 -3.26
C MET A 29 -31.57 -16.14 -2.22
N ASN A 30 -31.02 -16.06 -1.01
CA ASN A 30 -31.39 -16.95 0.10
C ASN A 30 -32.87 -16.78 0.49
N HIS A 31 -33.40 -15.56 0.47
CA HIS A 31 -34.85 -15.33 0.67
C HIS A 31 -35.73 -15.89 -0.47
N PHE A 32 -35.20 -15.95 -1.70
CA PHE A 32 -35.89 -16.59 -2.83
C PHE A 32 -35.92 -18.11 -2.69
N GLU A 33 -34.84 -18.75 -2.26
CA GLU A 33 -34.83 -20.20 -1.99
C GLU A 33 -35.83 -20.60 -0.89
N TYR A 34 -36.01 -19.78 0.16
CA TYR A 34 -37.00 -20.06 1.21
C TYR A 34 -38.46 -19.85 0.77
N LYS A 35 -38.72 -19.02 -0.24
CA LYS A 35 -40.06 -18.83 -0.78
C LYS A 35 -40.46 -19.92 -1.78
N PHE A 36 -39.49 -20.68 -2.30
CA PHE A 36 -39.69 -21.79 -3.23
C PHE A 36 -39.28 -23.16 -2.67
N ALA A 37 -38.93 -23.24 -1.38
CA ALA A 37 -38.81 -24.52 -0.69
C ALA A 37 -40.21 -25.19 -0.69
N PRO A 38 -40.37 -26.37 -1.31
CA PRO A 38 -41.66 -27.01 -1.42
C PRO A 38 -42.08 -27.48 -0.03
N SER A 39 -43.06 -26.80 0.57
CA SER A 39 -43.80 -27.36 1.69
C SER A 39 -44.42 -28.67 1.21
N ARG A 40 -43.88 -29.80 1.73
CA ARG A 40 -44.33 -31.17 1.48
C ARG A 40 -45.72 -31.46 2.06
N GLN A 41 -46.71 -30.62 1.79
CA GLN A 41 -48.08 -30.80 2.27
C GLN A 41 -49.07 -30.42 1.18
N PHE A 42 -49.67 -31.45 0.59
CA PHE A 42 -50.93 -31.46 -0.15
C PHE A 42 -51.01 -30.61 -1.43
N MET A 43 -50.44 -31.14 -2.52
CA MET A 43 -50.99 -30.88 -3.85
C MET A 43 -52.19 -31.81 -4.06
N THR A 44 -53.39 -31.30 -3.81
CA THR A 44 -54.63 -31.90 -4.34
C THR A 44 -54.68 -31.67 -5.85
N GLU A 45 -55.17 -32.67 -6.57
CA GLU A 45 -55.34 -32.76 -8.04
C GLU A 45 -56.04 -31.55 -8.68
N GLU A 46 -56.71 -30.72 -7.87
CA GLU A 46 -57.47 -29.54 -8.30
C GLU A 46 -56.58 -28.32 -8.60
N THR A 47 -55.41 -28.22 -7.96
CA THR A 47 -54.48 -27.08 -8.15
C THR A 47 -53.68 -27.17 -9.46
N ILE A 48 -53.58 -28.37 -10.06
CA ILE A 48 -52.84 -28.60 -11.32
C ILE A 48 -53.69 -28.19 -12.54
N ARG A 49 -55.02 -28.07 -12.41
CA ARG A 49 -55.90 -27.72 -13.54
C ARG A 49 -55.82 -26.26 -14.00
N ASN A 50 -55.35 -25.34 -13.16
CA ASN A 50 -55.36 -23.90 -13.46
C ASN A 50 -53.98 -23.24 -13.61
N SER A 51 -52.88 -24.00 -13.50
CA SER A 51 -51.53 -23.47 -13.70
C SER A 51 -50.87 -24.17 -14.88
N TYR A 52 -51.38 -23.91 -16.09
CA TYR A 52 -50.66 -24.19 -17.33
C TYR A 52 -49.47 -23.20 -17.43
N ILE A 53 -48.41 -23.45 -16.67
CA ILE A 53 -47.10 -22.98 -17.10
C ILE A 53 -46.79 -23.83 -18.33
N SER A 54 -46.70 -23.17 -19.49
CA SER A 54 -46.38 -23.86 -20.73
C SER A 54 -45.12 -24.70 -20.53
N LYS A 55 -45.05 -25.91 -21.08
CA LYS A 55 -43.82 -26.74 -21.06
C LYS A 55 -42.59 -25.91 -21.51
N GLN A 56 -42.83 -24.98 -22.43
CA GLN A 56 -41.87 -24.01 -22.95
C GLN A 56 -41.41 -22.96 -21.91
N GLU A 57 -42.31 -22.51 -21.03
CA GLU A 57 -41.97 -21.60 -19.91
C GLU A 57 -41.17 -22.33 -18.83
N HIS A 58 -41.50 -23.60 -18.55
CA HIS A 58 -40.73 -24.40 -17.59
C HIS A 58 -39.31 -24.68 -18.10
N GLU A 59 -39.17 -25.02 -19.39
CA GLU A 59 -37.86 -25.19 -20.05
C GLU A 59 -37.03 -23.89 -20.03
N LYS A 60 -37.67 -22.73 -20.24
CA LYS A 60 -37.02 -21.42 -20.15
C LYS A 60 -36.51 -21.12 -18.74
N VAL A 61 -37.33 -21.35 -17.71
CA VAL A 61 -36.91 -21.13 -16.31
C VAL A 61 -35.73 -22.03 -15.92
N VAL A 62 -35.75 -23.30 -16.34
CA VAL A 62 -34.63 -24.23 -16.09
C VAL A 62 -33.36 -23.81 -16.83
N HIS A 63 -33.48 -23.32 -18.06
CA HIS A 63 -32.37 -22.80 -18.84
C HIS A 63 -31.77 -21.54 -18.17
N ASP A 64 -32.61 -20.58 -17.79
CA ASP A 64 -32.20 -19.35 -17.14
C ASP A 64 -31.52 -19.64 -15.78
N TYR A 65 -32.05 -20.59 -15.00
CA TYR A 65 -31.42 -21.06 -13.76
C TYR A 65 -30.03 -21.65 -13.99
N LYS A 66 -29.86 -22.51 -15.01
CA LYS A 66 -28.54 -23.06 -15.36
C LYS A 66 -27.57 -21.96 -15.78
N ALA A 67 -28.02 -20.99 -16.57
CA ALA A 67 -27.21 -19.86 -17.00
C ALA A 67 -26.77 -19.00 -15.81
N SER A 68 -27.67 -18.68 -14.88
CA SER A 68 -27.35 -17.95 -13.66
C SER A 68 -26.39 -18.73 -12.75
N LYS A 69 -26.59 -20.05 -12.59
CA LYS A 69 -25.70 -20.90 -11.79
C LYS A 69 -24.27 -20.91 -12.36
N ASN A 70 -24.13 -21.00 -13.68
CA ASN A 70 -22.83 -20.93 -14.34
C ASN A 70 -22.18 -19.55 -14.16
N ALA A 71 -22.96 -18.46 -14.31
CA ALA A 71 -22.47 -17.11 -14.10
C ALA A 71 -21.98 -16.87 -12.65
N ILE A 72 -22.65 -17.46 -11.65
CA ILE A 72 -22.20 -17.42 -10.25
C ILE A 72 -20.87 -18.17 -10.09
N GLY A 73 -20.72 -19.34 -10.70
CA GLY A 73 -19.46 -20.08 -10.69
C GLY A 73 -18.30 -19.27 -11.29
N ASP A 74 -18.55 -18.62 -12.43
CA ASP A 74 -17.56 -17.74 -13.08
C ASP A 74 -17.21 -16.52 -12.22
N LEU A 75 -18.20 -15.91 -11.57
CA LEU A 75 -17.98 -14.81 -10.63
C LEU A 75 -17.15 -15.25 -9.42
N GLN A 76 -17.39 -16.45 -8.90
CA GLN A 76 -16.64 -16.99 -7.77
C GLN A 76 -15.18 -17.26 -8.12
N ILE A 77 -14.91 -17.81 -9.31
CA ILE A 77 -13.55 -17.98 -9.82
C ILE A 77 -12.85 -16.62 -9.96
N ARG A 78 -13.53 -15.62 -10.52
CA ARG A 78 -12.99 -14.26 -10.65
C ARG A 78 -12.74 -13.59 -9.29
N TYR A 79 -13.61 -13.84 -8.32
CA TYR A 79 -13.45 -13.37 -6.96
C TYR A 79 -12.19 -13.97 -6.31
N ASP A 80 -12.02 -15.29 -6.41
CA ASP A 80 -10.84 -15.98 -5.86
C ASP A 80 -9.54 -15.49 -6.52
N GLN A 81 -9.56 -15.26 -7.83
CA GLN A 81 -8.44 -14.67 -8.56
C GLN A 81 -8.12 -13.24 -8.08
N LEU A 82 -9.15 -12.39 -8.00
CA LEU A 82 -8.98 -11.00 -7.56
C LEU A 82 -8.48 -10.93 -6.12
N HIS A 83 -8.97 -11.80 -5.25
CA HIS A 83 -8.54 -11.89 -3.87
C HIS A 83 -7.06 -12.32 -3.79
N GLY A 84 -6.67 -13.35 -4.53
CA GLY A 84 -5.28 -13.80 -4.59
C GLY A 84 -4.33 -12.73 -5.16
N ASP A 85 -4.76 -11.96 -6.16
CA ASP A 85 -3.95 -10.86 -6.70
C ASP A 85 -3.85 -9.67 -5.72
N HIS A 86 -4.91 -9.40 -4.95
CA HIS A 86 -4.87 -8.40 -3.89
C HIS A 86 -3.83 -8.75 -2.81
N GLU A 87 -3.78 -10.00 -2.35
CA GLU A 87 -2.79 -10.45 -1.37
C GLU A 87 -1.35 -10.32 -1.89
N LYS A 88 -1.11 -10.69 -3.16
CA LYS A 88 0.20 -10.51 -3.80
C LYS A 88 0.60 -9.03 -3.86
N LEU A 89 -0.33 -8.15 -4.21
CA LEU A 89 -0.06 -6.71 -4.25
C LEU A 89 0.29 -6.15 -2.87
N LEU A 90 -0.39 -6.60 -1.81
CA LEU A 90 -0.04 -6.23 -0.43
C LEU A 90 1.36 -6.70 -0.05
N GLN A 91 1.75 -7.93 -0.43
CA GLN A 91 3.11 -8.45 -0.18
C GLN A 91 4.19 -7.68 -0.95
N ILE A 92 3.94 -7.36 -2.23
CA ILE A 92 4.85 -6.57 -3.07
C ILE A 92 5.03 -5.17 -2.45
N ASN A 93 3.93 -4.52 -2.06
CA ASN A 93 3.98 -3.19 -1.45
C ASN A 93 4.77 -3.21 -0.13
N SER A 94 4.54 -4.21 0.73
CA SER A 94 5.29 -4.40 1.98
C SER A 94 6.80 -4.56 1.73
N THR A 95 7.18 -5.38 0.73
CA THR A 95 8.58 -5.61 0.38
C THR A 95 9.24 -4.34 -0.19
N TYR A 96 8.52 -3.63 -1.05
CA TYR A 96 8.98 -2.39 -1.67
C TYR A 96 9.21 -1.29 -0.62
N ASN A 97 8.25 -1.09 0.29
CA ASN A 97 8.37 -0.12 1.38
C ASN A 97 9.57 -0.45 2.28
N ARG A 98 9.78 -1.73 2.63
CA ARG A 98 10.96 -2.15 3.42
C ARG A 98 12.27 -1.83 2.69
N SER A 99 12.32 -2.04 1.38
CA SER A 99 13.50 -1.71 0.55
C SER A 99 13.81 -0.20 0.58
N ILE A 100 12.79 0.65 0.45
CA ILE A 100 12.93 2.10 0.55
C ILE A 100 13.44 2.51 1.93
N CYS A 101 12.84 1.99 3.01
CA CYS A 101 13.27 2.34 4.37
C CYS A 101 14.72 1.94 4.61
N ASN A 102 15.14 0.75 4.14
CA ASN A 102 16.53 0.30 4.25
C ASN A 102 17.49 1.22 3.50
N ARG A 103 17.12 1.69 2.29
CA ARG A 103 17.92 2.64 1.52
C ARG A 103 18.10 3.96 2.27
N LEU A 104 17.02 4.51 2.82
CA LEU A 104 17.06 5.75 3.61
C LEU A 104 17.92 5.60 4.87
N ALA A 105 17.83 4.45 5.56
CA ALA A 105 18.69 4.17 6.70
C ALA A 105 20.18 4.13 6.33
N ASN A 106 20.53 3.49 5.21
CA ASN A 106 21.91 3.46 4.70
C ASN A 106 22.40 4.85 4.28
N GLU A 107 21.54 5.67 3.68
CA GLU A 107 21.85 7.05 3.32
C GLU A 107 22.15 7.90 4.55
N ILE A 108 21.33 7.80 5.60
CA ILE A 108 21.57 8.48 6.89
C ILE A 108 22.93 8.08 7.48
N ASN A 109 23.28 6.79 7.46
CA ASN A 109 24.57 6.31 7.98
C ASN A 109 25.75 6.85 7.16
N SER A 110 25.61 6.89 5.83
CA SER A 110 26.63 7.46 4.94
C SER A 110 26.83 8.96 5.20
N LEU A 111 25.75 9.73 5.25
CA LEU A 111 25.80 11.18 5.53
C LEU A 111 26.39 11.47 6.91
N THR A 112 26.01 10.69 7.93
CA THR A 112 26.55 10.82 9.29
C THR A 112 28.05 10.57 9.31
N THR A 113 28.53 9.55 8.59
CA THR A 113 29.96 9.25 8.47
C THR A 113 30.71 10.40 7.78
N GLN A 114 30.13 10.96 6.71
CA GLN A 114 30.71 12.12 6.02
C GLN A 114 30.77 13.36 6.92
N GLN A 115 29.72 13.59 7.72
CA GLN A 115 29.65 14.70 8.67
C GLN A 115 30.75 14.57 9.73
N GLN A 116 30.86 13.39 10.36
CA GLN A 116 31.91 13.10 11.35
C GLN A 116 33.32 13.27 10.77
N ASN A 117 33.54 12.81 9.53
CA ASN A 117 34.81 12.98 8.83
C ASN A 117 35.13 14.44 8.51
N SER A 118 34.12 15.26 8.20
CA SER A 118 34.30 16.71 8.01
C SER A 118 34.66 17.38 9.33
N GLU A 119 33.94 17.06 10.40
CA GLU A 119 34.13 17.63 11.72
C GLU A 119 35.48 17.26 12.34
N ALA A 120 35.94 16.03 12.14
CA ALA A 120 37.26 15.57 12.59
C ALA A 120 38.41 16.33 11.92
N LYS A 121 38.21 16.89 10.72
CA LYS A 121 39.24 17.67 10.00
C LYS A 121 39.30 19.13 10.46
N ILE A 122 38.23 19.68 11.02
CA ILE A 122 38.19 21.07 11.52
C ILE A 122 39.34 21.37 12.51
N PRO A 123 39.55 20.60 13.59
CA PRO A 123 40.63 20.90 14.55
C PRO A 123 42.01 20.86 13.88
N TYR A 124 42.26 19.92 12.97
CA TYR A 124 43.52 19.84 12.21
C TYR A 124 43.81 21.10 11.39
N HIS A 125 42.78 21.74 10.84
CA HIS A 125 42.94 22.99 10.10
C HIS A 125 43.12 24.21 11.02
N LEU A 126 42.58 24.16 12.24
CA LEU A 126 42.70 25.23 13.23
C LEU A 126 43.96 25.16 14.12
N GLU A 127 44.68 24.04 14.10
CA GLU A 127 45.94 23.88 14.84
C GLU A 127 46.99 24.92 14.44
N ALA A 128 47.48 25.66 15.44
CA ALA A 128 48.54 26.67 15.28
C ALA A 128 49.94 26.05 15.07
N VAL A 129 50.12 24.79 15.48
CA VAL A 129 51.38 24.05 15.37
C VAL A 129 51.13 22.79 14.56
N LYS A 130 51.93 22.56 13.51
CA LYS A 130 51.84 21.35 12.68
C LYS A 130 53.23 20.71 12.60
N TYR A 131 53.33 19.43 12.95
CA TYR A 131 54.60 18.68 12.93
C TYR A 131 55.75 19.38 13.70
N GLY A 132 55.45 19.98 14.85
CA GLY A 132 56.44 20.65 15.69
C GLY A 132 56.95 21.98 15.15
N ARG A 133 56.30 22.57 14.14
CA ARG A 133 56.57 23.94 13.65
C ARG A 133 55.35 24.82 13.79
N GLU A 134 55.57 26.06 14.23
CA GLU A 134 54.56 27.11 14.21
C GLU A 134 54.17 27.42 12.76
N ARG A 135 52.86 27.55 12.53
CA ARG A 135 52.32 27.94 11.22
C ARG A 135 52.55 29.42 10.98
N THR A 136 52.81 29.80 9.73
CA THR A 136 52.86 31.22 9.36
C THR A 136 51.47 31.85 9.51
N PRO A 137 51.37 33.18 9.67
CA PRO A 137 50.07 33.86 9.71
C PRO A 137 49.18 33.55 8.49
N ALA A 138 49.78 33.37 7.31
CA ALA A 138 49.07 32.98 6.09
C ALA A 138 48.51 31.54 6.17
N ASP A 139 49.27 30.60 6.73
CA ASP A 139 48.83 29.22 6.94
C ASP A 139 47.70 29.13 7.98
N ILE A 140 47.74 29.96 9.02
CA ILE A 140 46.69 30.05 10.04
C ILE A 140 45.41 30.59 9.42
N GLU A 141 45.47 31.66 8.64
CA GLU A 141 44.29 32.23 7.99
C GLU A 141 43.71 31.29 6.92
N GLY A 142 44.54 30.64 6.11
CA GLY A 142 44.08 29.62 5.16
C GLY A 142 43.45 28.41 5.85
N GLY A 143 44.01 27.98 6.99
CA GLY A 143 43.42 26.98 7.86
C GLY A 143 42.06 27.38 8.41
N ARG A 144 41.91 28.64 8.86
CA ARG A 144 40.65 29.20 9.35
C ARG A 144 39.56 29.21 8.27
N GLN A 145 39.90 29.63 7.05
CA GLN A 145 38.97 29.62 5.91
C GLN A 145 38.52 28.20 5.55
N THR A 146 39.45 27.25 5.51
CA THR A 146 39.15 25.83 5.24
C THR A 146 38.26 25.23 6.33
N ALA A 147 38.56 25.51 7.60
CA ALA A 147 37.74 25.08 8.73
C ALA A 147 36.33 25.66 8.66
N GLU A 148 36.17 26.91 8.23
CA GLU A 148 34.85 27.52 8.06
C GLU A 148 34.06 26.88 6.91
N GLN A 149 34.71 26.54 5.80
CA GLN A 149 34.09 25.77 4.71
C GLN A 149 33.63 24.39 5.18
N LEU A 150 34.47 23.68 5.96
CA LEU A 150 34.12 22.38 6.54
C LEU A 150 32.94 22.46 7.52
N ARG A 151 32.83 23.56 8.29
CA ARG A 151 31.66 23.82 9.16
C ARG A 151 30.39 24.00 8.35
N LYS A 152 30.43 24.85 7.31
CA LYS A 152 29.28 25.06 6.41
C LYS A 152 28.86 23.75 5.74
N TYR A 153 29.82 22.95 5.31
CA TYR A 153 29.55 21.64 4.73
C TYR A 153 28.97 20.65 5.75
N SER A 154 29.50 20.60 6.99
CA SER A 154 28.91 19.79 8.06
C SER A 154 27.46 20.17 8.34
N GLU A 155 27.16 21.48 8.39
CA GLU A 155 25.81 21.97 8.61
C GLU A 155 24.84 21.55 7.49
N GLN A 156 25.29 21.63 6.22
CA GLN A 156 24.52 21.15 5.08
C GLN A 156 24.23 19.65 5.17
N LEU A 157 25.23 18.84 5.54
CA LEU A 157 25.04 17.41 5.78
C LEU A 157 24.05 17.15 6.93
N GLY A 158 24.11 17.96 7.99
CA GLY A 158 23.17 17.90 9.10
C GLY A 158 21.71 18.11 8.65
N GLN A 159 21.46 19.10 7.78
CA GLN A 159 20.12 19.33 7.22
C GLN A 159 19.65 18.14 6.36
N GLN A 160 20.54 17.55 5.56
CA GLN A 160 20.21 16.36 4.76
C GLN A 160 19.89 15.15 5.65
N ILE A 161 20.63 14.96 6.76
CA ILE A 161 20.36 13.90 7.74
C ILE A 161 18.98 14.08 8.39
N ILE A 162 18.62 15.31 8.77
CA ILE A 162 17.30 15.62 9.35
C ILE A 162 16.19 15.28 8.33
N GLN A 163 16.37 15.70 7.08
CA GLN A 163 15.42 15.40 6.01
C GLN A 163 15.26 13.89 5.79
N ALA A 164 16.36 13.15 5.64
CA ALA A 164 16.34 11.71 5.43
C ALA A 164 15.74 10.96 6.63
N ARG A 165 15.96 11.43 7.87
CA ARG A 165 15.31 10.90 9.08
C ARG A 165 13.80 11.12 9.06
N SER A 166 13.34 12.29 8.64
CA SER A 166 11.91 12.57 8.46
C SER A 166 11.28 11.64 7.43
N ASP A 167 11.98 11.38 6.32
CA ASP A 167 11.53 10.44 5.28
C ASP A 167 11.50 8.99 5.78
N LEU A 168 12.49 8.59 6.59
CA LEU A 168 12.52 7.26 7.21
C LEU A 168 11.38 7.05 8.21
N VAL A 169 11.06 8.05 9.02
CA VAL A 169 9.91 7.99 9.95
C VAL A 169 8.60 7.80 9.19
N ARG A 170 8.41 8.52 8.09
CA ARG A 170 7.24 8.35 7.21
C ARG A 170 7.19 6.94 6.60
N CYS A 171 8.32 6.38 6.23
CA CYS A 171 8.43 5.01 5.74
C CYS A 171 7.98 3.96 6.79
N GLY A 172 8.29 4.18 8.08
CA GLY A 172 7.89 3.30 9.18
C GLY A 172 6.41 3.37 9.58
N GLN A 173 5.70 4.44 9.20
CA GLN A 173 4.26 4.63 9.50
C GLN A 173 3.34 4.14 8.38
N GLY A 174 3.89 3.66 7.27
CA GLY A 174 3.15 3.43 6.03
C GLY A 174 2.94 4.74 5.29
N LEU A 175 3.58 4.88 4.11
CA LEU A 175 3.47 6.04 3.23
C LEU A 175 2.01 6.45 2.94
#